data_AF-D4YSZ5-F1
#
_entry.id   AF-D4YSZ5-F1
#
_cell.length_a   1.000
_cell.length_b   1.000
_cell.length_c   1.000
_cell.angle_alpha   90.00
_cell.angle_beta   90.00
_cell.angle_gamma   90.00
#
_symmetry.space_group_name_H-M   'P 1'
#
loop_
_entity.id
_entity.type
_entity.pdbx_description
1 polymer ?
#
loop_
_entity_poly.entity_id
_entity_poly.type
_entity_poly.pdbx_seq_one_letter_code
_entity_poly.pdbx_strand_id
1 'polypeptide(L)'
;MGIKHWFKKEIILFANIQLLLNSEEVYKLSRSLISEVHNQDLVSVVTSNTLLNAAFVLVKDKQPDKAKVILNTTSKLNYSKNDLLTNVRIKFMNTLLAYIDIHKEYVISQFLDSLEDKNLKESYTFAFLQIKHIYNFGNN
;
A
#
# COMPACT_ATOMS: atom_id res chain seq x y z
N MET A 1 13.14 7.25 18.90
CA MET A 1 13.70 5.93 19.29
C MET A 1 13.59 5.04 18.06
N GLY A 2 14.70 4.54 17.51
CA GLY A 2 14.68 3.72 16.29
C GLY A 2 14.61 2.23 16.63
N ILE A 3 13.78 1.47 15.92
CA ILE A 3 13.80 0.01 15.97
C ILE A 3 15.13 -0.45 15.36
N LYS A 4 15.98 -1.11 16.16
CA LYS A 4 17.30 -1.58 15.70
C LYS A 4 17.23 -2.89 14.91
N HIS A 5 16.23 -3.73 15.20
CA HIS A 5 15.97 -5.00 14.53
C HIS A 5 14.46 -5.29 14.51
N TRP A 6 13.98 -5.86 13.41
CA TRP A 6 12.57 -6.23 13.24
C TRP A 6 12.37 -7.73 13.43
N PHE A 7 11.67 -8.14 14.49
CA PHE A 7 11.19 -9.52 14.60
C PHE A 7 9.73 -9.61 14.12
N LYS A 8 9.27 -10.85 13.87
CA LYS A 8 7.89 -11.11 13.41
C LYS A 8 6.83 -10.42 14.29
N LYS A 9 7.04 -10.37 15.61
CA LYS A 9 6.09 -9.74 16.55
C LYS A 9 6.02 -8.21 16.36
N GLU A 10 7.13 -7.53 16.10
CA GLU A 10 7.14 -6.08 15.81
C GLU A 10 6.50 -5.80 14.46
N ILE A 11 6.71 -6.66 13.46
CA ILE A 11 6.06 -6.53 12.15
C ILE A 11 4.53 -6.64 12.30
N ILE A 12 4.05 -7.66 13.05
CA ILE A 12 2.63 -7.84 13.33
C ILE A 12 2.06 -6.67 14.13
N LEU A 13 2.78 -6.21 15.17
CA LEU A 13 2.36 -5.07 15.98
C LEU A 13 2.22 -3.84 15.09
N PHE A 14 3.26 -3.52 14.30
CA PHE A 14 3.22 -2.42 13.37
C PHE A 14 2.02 -2.53 12.43
N ALA A 15 1.81 -3.69 11.79
CA ALA A 15 0.68 -3.95 10.90
C ALA A 15 -0.68 -3.64 11.53
N ASN A 16 -0.84 -3.89 12.82
CA ASN A 16 -2.10 -3.67 13.55
C ASN A 16 -2.31 -2.23 14.00
N ILE A 17 -1.24 -1.46 14.23
CA ILE A 17 -1.32 -0.10 14.79
C ILE A 17 -1.18 1.01 13.76
N GLN A 18 -0.92 0.70 12.48
CA GLN A 18 -0.59 1.73 11.47
C GLN A 18 -1.63 2.84 11.33
N LEU A 19 -2.92 2.51 11.53
CA LEU A 19 -4.02 3.48 11.47
C LEU A 19 -4.08 4.43 12.67
N LEU A 20 -3.36 4.11 13.76
CA LEU A 20 -3.27 4.91 14.97
C LEU A 20 -2.06 5.85 14.98
N LEU A 21 -1.12 5.63 14.05
CA LEU A 21 0.12 6.40 13.93
C LEU A 21 -0.06 7.59 12.98
N ASN A 22 0.73 8.64 13.16
CA ASN A 22 0.79 9.71 12.16
C ASN A 22 1.59 9.26 10.92
N SER A 23 1.38 9.92 9.78
CA SER A 23 2.01 9.51 8.51
C SER A 23 3.52 9.56 8.52
N GLU A 24 4.12 10.44 9.32
CA GLU A 24 5.58 10.54 9.45
C GLU A 24 6.15 9.33 10.19
N GLU A 25 5.48 8.87 11.25
CA GLU A 25 5.82 7.63 11.96
C GLU A 25 5.64 6.41 11.08
N VAL A 26 4.51 6.32 10.36
CA VAL A 26 4.25 5.24 9.39
C VAL A 26 5.37 5.18 8.36
N TYR A 27 5.73 6.31 7.75
CA TYR A 27 6.79 6.37 6.76
C TYR A 27 8.16 5.95 7.32
N LYS A 28 8.55 6.49 8.49
CA LYS A 28 9.83 6.15 9.14
C LYS A 28 9.94 4.66 9.47
N LEU A 29 8.88 4.08 10.04
CA LEU A 29 8.83 2.67 10.40
C LEU A 29 8.85 1.77 9.16
N SER A 30 8.10 2.11 8.10
CA SER A 30 8.14 1.38 6.83
C SER A 30 9.53 1.39 6.20
N ARG A 31 10.22 2.54 6.20
CA ARG A 31 11.59 2.65 5.68
C ARG A 31 12.59 1.79 6.47
N SER A 32 12.47 1.79 7.80
CA SER A 32 13.30 0.94 8.68
C SER A 32 13.04 -0.56 8.45
N LEU A 33 11.78 -0.96 8.27
CA LEU A 33 11.44 -2.35 7.98
C LEU A 33 12.01 -2.81 6.63
N ILE A 34 11.86 -1.97 5.59
CA ILE A 34 12.41 -2.23 4.25
C ILE A 34 13.92 -2.47 4.29
N SER A 35 14.68 -1.65 5.03
CA SER A 35 16.14 -1.80 5.11
C SER A 35 16.58 -3.12 5.75
N GLU A 36 15.79 -3.67 6.66
CA GLU A 36 16.10 -4.95 7.32
C GLU A 36 15.75 -6.14 6.42
N VAL A 37 14.59 -6.07 5.75
CA VAL A 37 14.06 -7.17 4.91
C VAL A 37 14.86 -7.36 3.63
N HIS A 38 15.49 -6.30 3.11
CA HIS A 38 16.37 -6.42 1.94
C HIS A 38 17.58 -7.36 2.20
N ASN A 39 17.90 -7.65 3.47
CA ASN A 39 19.09 -8.41 3.87
C ASN A 39 18.78 -9.83 4.40
N GLN A 40 17.51 -10.25 4.46
CA GLN A 40 17.11 -11.55 5.03
C GLN A 40 15.94 -12.19 4.28
N ASP A 41 15.90 -13.54 4.26
CA ASP A 41 14.74 -14.35 3.85
C ASP A 41 13.60 -14.30 4.90
N LEU A 42 13.28 -13.11 5.41
CA LEU A 42 12.30 -12.94 6.46
C LEU A 42 10.89 -12.73 5.88
N VAL A 43 10.00 -13.70 6.14
CA VAL A 43 8.52 -13.60 6.15
C VAL A 43 7.94 -12.66 5.07
N SER A 44 7.85 -13.16 3.83
CA SER A 44 7.44 -12.34 2.68
C SER A 44 6.03 -11.76 2.79
N VAL A 45 5.06 -12.57 3.24
CA VAL A 45 3.62 -12.21 3.16
C VAL A 45 3.19 -11.20 4.23
N VAL A 46 3.58 -11.40 5.50
CA VAL A 46 3.21 -10.45 6.56
C VAL A 46 3.88 -9.10 6.29
N THR A 47 5.16 -9.12 5.90
CA THR A 47 5.91 -7.92 5.57
C THR A 47 5.33 -7.19 4.35
N SER A 48 5.03 -7.90 3.26
CA SER A 48 4.44 -7.29 2.06
C SER A 48 3.08 -6.66 2.38
N ASN A 49 2.21 -7.38 3.12
CA ASN A 49 0.91 -6.85 3.55
C ASN A 49 1.06 -5.62 4.44
N THR A 50 2.03 -5.64 5.37
CA THR A 50 2.34 -4.52 6.27
C THR A 50 2.79 -3.28 5.50
N LEU A 51 3.67 -3.45 4.51
CA LEU A 51 4.16 -2.34 3.68
C LEU A 51 3.09 -1.81 2.72
N LEU A 52 2.25 -2.68 2.15
CA LEU A 52 1.11 -2.27 1.32
C LEU A 52 0.07 -1.50 2.12
N ASN A 53 -0.25 -1.93 3.35
CA ASN A 53 -1.13 -1.20 4.25
C ASN A 53 -0.55 0.19 4.56
N ALA A 54 0.75 0.27 4.87
CA ALA A 54 1.40 1.54 5.13
C ALA A 54 1.35 2.50 3.92
N ALA A 55 1.57 1.99 2.70
CA ALA A 55 1.41 2.78 1.49
C ALA A 55 -0.03 3.31 1.34
N PHE A 56 -1.05 2.50 1.66
CA PHE A 56 -2.44 2.94 1.61
C PHE A 56 -2.77 4.00 2.67
N VAL A 57 -2.23 3.87 3.89
CA VAL A 57 -2.35 4.90 4.93
C VAL A 57 -1.75 6.23 4.46
N LEU A 58 -0.55 6.19 3.85
CA LEU A 58 0.09 7.38 3.29
C LEU A 58 -0.74 8.03 2.17
N VAL A 59 -1.39 7.23 1.32
CA VAL A 59 -2.32 7.75 0.30
C VAL A 59 -3.50 8.45 0.96
N LYS A 60 -4.13 7.84 1.99
CA LYS A 60 -5.26 8.45 2.72
C LYS A 60 -4.88 9.75 3.41
N ASP A 61 -3.63 9.89 3.85
CA ASP A 61 -3.11 11.11 4.49
C ASP A 61 -2.55 12.15 3.48
N LYS A 62 -2.86 12.02 2.19
CA LYS A 62 -2.40 12.94 1.14
C LYS A 62 -0.87 13.03 1.03
N GLN A 63 -0.17 11.92 1.25
CA GLN A 63 1.29 11.78 1.09
C GLN A 63 1.64 10.83 -0.09
N PRO A 64 1.19 11.09 -1.32
CA PRO A 64 1.35 10.15 -2.45
C PRO A 64 2.82 9.88 -2.81
N ASP A 65 3.71 10.86 -2.66
CA ASP A 65 5.14 10.68 -2.97
C ASP A 65 5.81 9.71 -1.99
N LYS A 66 5.49 9.80 -0.69
CA LYS A 66 5.95 8.82 0.31
C LYS A 66 5.38 7.43 0.02
N ALA A 67 4.10 7.35 -0.35
CA ALA A 67 3.47 6.09 -0.73
C ALA A 67 4.16 5.43 -1.94
N LYS A 68 4.50 6.21 -2.99
CA LYS A 68 5.26 5.74 -4.17
C LYS A 68 6.61 5.16 -3.76
N VAL A 69 7.34 5.81 -2.85
CA VAL A 69 8.64 5.31 -2.36
C VAL A 69 8.49 3.94 -1.69
N ILE A 70 7.50 3.80 -0.80
CA ILE A 70 7.25 2.52 -0.12
C ILE A 70 6.86 1.45 -1.16
N LEU A 71 5.86 1.74 -2.00
CA LEU A 71 5.33 0.78 -2.99
C LEU A 71 6.38 0.32 -3.99
N ASN A 72 7.19 1.23 -4.55
CA ASN A 72 8.25 0.91 -5.50
C ASN A 72 9.34 0.03 -4.88
N THR A 73 9.56 0.14 -3.57
CA THR A 73 10.54 -0.69 -2.89
C THR A 73 9.92 -2.05 -2.55
N THR A 74 8.67 -2.06 -2.06
CA THR A 74 7.90 -3.26 -1.81
C THR A 74 7.73 -4.13 -3.05
N SER A 75 7.49 -3.55 -4.24
CA SER A 75 7.34 -4.33 -5.48
C SER A 75 8.64 -4.99 -5.98
N LYS A 76 9.79 -4.49 -5.55
CA LYS A 76 11.13 -5.02 -5.92
C LYS A 76 11.64 -6.09 -4.97
N LEU A 77 11.10 -6.15 -3.75
CA LEU A 77 11.37 -7.26 -2.86
C LEU A 77 10.89 -8.51 -3.60
N ASN A 78 11.74 -9.55 -3.68
CA ASN A 78 11.54 -10.75 -4.51
C ASN A 78 10.50 -11.70 -3.93
N TYR A 79 9.37 -11.10 -3.62
CA TYR A 79 8.05 -11.61 -3.34
C TYR A 79 7.47 -12.44 -4.48
N SER A 80 8.23 -12.88 -5.48
CA SER A 80 7.73 -13.56 -6.68
C SER A 80 7.11 -14.95 -6.41
N LYS A 81 7.13 -15.43 -5.15
CA LYS A 81 6.25 -16.51 -4.66
C LYS A 81 4.90 -16.01 -4.07
N ASN A 82 4.60 -14.73 -4.17
CA ASN A 82 3.46 -14.12 -3.51
C ASN A 82 2.18 -14.48 -4.24
N ASP A 83 1.28 -15.00 -3.41
CA ASP A 83 -0.14 -15.16 -3.63
C ASP A 83 -0.75 -14.07 -4.55
N LEU A 84 -1.61 -14.52 -5.47
CA LEU A 84 -2.26 -13.73 -6.53
C LEU A 84 -2.84 -12.41 -5.99
N LEU A 85 -3.38 -12.44 -4.77
CA LEU A 85 -3.98 -11.28 -4.12
C LEU A 85 -2.97 -10.14 -3.90
N THR A 86 -1.72 -10.44 -3.55
CA THR A 86 -0.69 -9.41 -3.32
C THR A 86 -0.38 -8.66 -4.62
N ASN A 87 -0.33 -9.37 -5.74
CA ASN A 87 -0.09 -8.78 -7.06
C ASN A 87 -1.26 -7.87 -7.48
N VAL A 88 -2.50 -8.30 -7.21
CA VAL A 88 -3.70 -7.48 -7.44
C VAL A 88 -3.64 -6.20 -6.60
N ARG A 89 -3.23 -6.28 -5.32
CA ARG A 89 -3.09 -5.11 -4.45
C ARG A 89 -2.02 -4.13 -4.94
N ILE A 90 -0.85 -4.63 -5.36
CA ILE A 90 0.21 -3.78 -5.94
C ILE A 90 -0.30 -3.07 -7.20
N LYS A 91 -0.97 -3.81 -8.10
CA LYS A 91 -1.54 -3.25 -9.32
C LYS A 91 -2.57 -2.17 -9.00
N PHE A 92 -3.50 -2.43 -8.08
CA PHE A 92 -4.47 -1.43 -7.60
C PHE A 92 -3.77 -0.16 -7.09
N MET A 93 -2.78 -0.31 -6.20
CA MET A 93 -2.08 0.82 -5.60
C MET A 93 -1.33 1.67 -6.65
N ASN A 94 -0.69 1.04 -7.65
CA ASN A 94 -0.05 1.75 -8.74
C ASN A 94 -1.07 2.52 -9.60
N THR A 95 -2.18 1.88 -9.96
CA THR A 95 -3.28 2.50 -10.70
C THR A 95 -3.89 3.68 -9.92
N LEU A 96 -4.03 3.53 -8.60
CA LEU A 96 -4.54 4.56 -7.70
C LEU A 96 -3.61 5.78 -7.63
N LEU A 97 -2.30 5.56 -7.50
CA LEU A 97 -1.31 6.64 -7.52
C LEU A 97 -1.26 7.33 -8.89
N ALA A 98 -1.37 6.58 -9.99
CA ALA A 98 -1.45 7.17 -11.32
C ALA A 98 -2.70 8.05 -11.47
N TYR A 99 -3.85 7.61 -10.97
CA TYR A 99 -5.06 8.42 -10.93
C TYR A 99 -4.89 9.72 -10.12
N ILE A 100 -4.23 9.66 -8.95
CA ILE A 100 -3.95 10.85 -8.13
C ILE A 100 -3.06 11.84 -8.91
N ASP A 101 -2.11 11.34 -9.70
CA ASP A 101 -1.21 12.20 -10.48
C ASP A 101 -1.93 12.85 -11.68
N ILE A 102 -2.69 12.07 -12.46
CA ILE A 102 -3.21 12.52 -13.77
C ILE A 102 -4.70 12.84 -13.79
N HIS A 103 -5.42 12.54 -12.70
CA HIS A 103 -6.85 12.81 -12.51
C HIS A 103 -7.79 12.17 -13.55
N LYS A 104 -7.36 11.07 -14.17
CA LYS A 104 -8.15 10.34 -15.18
C LYS A 104 -8.77 9.09 -14.59
N GLU A 105 -10.09 9.12 -14.37
CA GLU A 105 -10.84 7.99 -13.79
C GLU A 105 -10.74 6.71 -14.64
N TYR A 106 -10.62 6.86 -15.96
CA TYR A 106 -10.51 5.74 -16.89
C TYR A 106 -9.44 4.72 -16.51
N VAL A 107 -8.31 5.17 -15.95
CA VAL A 107 -7.20 4.28 -15.54
C VAL A 107 -7.62 3.34 -14.41
N ILE A 108 -8.39 3.84 -13.44
CA ILE A 108 -8.95 3.01 -12.37
C ILE A 108 -10.10 2.16 -12.88
N SER A 109 -10.99 2.70 -13.71
CA SER A 109 -12.11 1.95 -14.29
C SER A 109 -11.62 0.70 -15.03
N GLN A 110 -10.60 0.82 -15.89
CA GLN A 110 -10.00 -0.32 -16.59
C GLN A 110 -9.48 -1.40 -15.63
N PHE A 111 -8.85 -1.00 -14.52
CA PHE A 111 -8.38 -1.96 -13.52
C PHE A 111 -9.57 -2.68 -12.87
N LEU A 112 -10.59 -1.94 -12.42
CA LEU A 112 -11.77 -2.51 -11.77
C LEU A 112 -12.55 -3.43 -12.71
N ASP A 113 -12.64 -3.11 -13.98
CA ASP A 113 -13.31 -3.93 -14.99
C ASP A 113 -12.53 -5.20 -15.35
N SER A 114 -11.21 -5.22 -15.11
CA SER A 114 -10.39 -6.42 -15.27
C SER A 114 -10.53 -7.44 -14.14
N LEU A 115 -11.25 -7.12 -13.06
CA LEU A 115 -11.46 -8.04 -11.93
C LEU A 115 -12.67 -8.94 -12.21
N GLU A 116 -12.42 -10.25 -12.32
CA GLU A 116 -13.47 -11.26 -12.52
C GLU A 116 -14.28 -11.54 -11.24
N ASP A 117 -13.63 -11.50 -10.08
CA ASP A 117 -14.27 -11.70 -8.78
C ASP A 117 -15.06 -10.45 -8.38
N LYS A 118 -16.38 -10.60 -8.23
CA LYS A 118 -17.29 -9.51 -7.88
C LYS A 118 -17.01 -8.90 -6.50
N ASN A 119 -16.68 -9.72 -5.51
CA ASN A 119 -16.42 -9.25 -4.15
C ASN A 119 -15.12 -8.43 -4.10
N LEU A 120 -14.08 -8.87 -4.83
CA LEU A 120 -12.85 -8.09 -5.00
C LEU A 120 -13.14 -6.78 -5.73
N LYS A 121 -13.92 -6.82 -6.82
CA LYS A 121 -14.31 -5.61 -7.56
C LYS A 121 -15.03 -4.60 -6.68
N GLU A 122 -16.00 -5.04 -5.89
CA GLU A 122 -16.73 -4.19 -4.94
C GLU A 122 -15.79 -3.59 -3.89
N SER A 123 -14.91 -4.41 -3.31
CA SER A 123 -13.95 -3.97 -2.29
C SER A 123 -13.00 -2.89 -2.80
N TYR A 124 -12.43 -3.07 -4.01
CA TYR A 124 -11.53 -2.08 -4.61
C TYR A 124 -12.28 -0.84 -5.14
N THR A 125 -13.53 -1.00 -5.57
CA THR A 125 -14.40 0.14 -5.93
C THR A 125 -14.65 1.01 -4.70
N PHE A 126 -15.00 0.41 -3.57
CA PHE A 126 -15.20 1.12 -2.32
C PHE A 126 -13.93 1.84 -1.88
N ALA A 127 -12.77 1.16 -1.92
CA ALA A 127 -11.49 1.78 -1.59
C ALA A 127 -11.17 2.98 -2.50
N PHE A 128 -11.41 2.87 -3.81
CA PHE A 128 -11.25 3.97 -4.75
C PHE A 128 -12.16 5.17 -4.40
N LEU A 129 -13.44 4.93 -4.16
CA LEU A 129 -14.39 5.99 -3.82
C LEU A 129 -13.99 6.76 -2.55
N GLN A 130 -13.45 6.06 -1.55
CA GLN A 130 -12.89 6.71 -0.36
C GLN A 130 -11.74 7.66 -0.72
N ILE A 131 -10.83 7.25 -1.60
CA ILE A 131 -9.71 8.10 -2.01
C ILE A 131 -10.18 9.27 -2.87
N LYS A 132 -11.09 9.04 -3.82
CA LYS A 132 -11.72 10.08 -4.64
C LYS A 132 -12.32 11.17 -3.74
N HIS A 133 -13.05 10.77 -2.70
CA HIS A 133 -13.60 11.67 -1.70
C HIS A 133 -12.52 12.42 -0.89
N ILE A 134 -11.50 11.72 -0.36
CA ILE A 134 -10.42 12.34 0.43
C ILE A 134 -9.69 13.45 -0.36
N TYR A 135 -9.45 13.21 -1.66
CA TYR A 135 -8.77 14.17 -2.53
C TYR A 135 -9.70 15.21 -3.15
N ASN A 136 -11.01 15.19 -2.82
CA ASN A 136 -12.04 16.10 -3.35
C ASN A 136 -12.14 16.10 -4.89
N PHE A 137 -11.86 14.97 -5.55
CA PHE A 137 -11.99 14.87 -6.99
C PHE A 137 -13.45 14.61 -7.36
N GLY A 138 -14.14 15.63 -7.90
CA GLY A 138 -15.55 15.53 -8.33
C GLY A 138 -16.54 16.48 -7.66
N ASN A 139 -16.07 17.42 -6.82
CA ASN A 139 -16.89 18.49 -6.23
C ASN A 139 -16.61 19.86 -6.88
N ASN A 140 -16.61 19.92 -8.21
CA ASN A 140 -16.64 21.17 -8.97
C ASN A 140 -17.95 21.28 -9.74
#